data_AF-A0A4Y9YJV3-F1
#
_entry.id   AF-A0A4Y9YJV3-F1
#
_cell.length_a   1.000
_cell.length_b   1.000
_cell.length_c   1.000
_cell.angle_alpha   90.00
_cell.angle_beta   90.00
_cell.angle_gamma   90.00
#
_symmetry.space_group_name_H-M   'P 1'
#
loop_
_entity.id
_entity.type
_entity.pdbx_description
1 polymer ?
#
loop_
_entity_poly.entity_id
_entity_poly.type
_entity_poly.pdbx_seq_one_letter_code
_entity_poly.pdbx_strand_id
1 'polypeptide(L)'
;MSSSSTPRQQRIQFILGLTDNQESRVTRGQLPDLALVREDIARVPGLEESVSMTPADDVIFLQNSRTGEIVRDPIPRSLVFNAELHKLFKYSFLIHLDDVPNDILESVVWALEQFVDVLTECTDAQLVAFGHIVRAEDSSSNSNGGRAVTQSRLTNNGRLFMRLQAKAKLTMLLLKPELNRPGDAAKFIQEIIEYVCSNNSGGQILRTQRDLLLVFAEALARGGEDDVTAETLLERLADSPASNADGLLGLVKAKIFLSRVQRRRGTPGAAKKQEKWLVKWFKKNPHLLPETILRELLMPVDEPVSPILEALGGPSWLEGREHTDKTDHRLVMQCRQCFSREPMVKLFVCSKCKKIYYCSRECQKKDWPLHKDACKDIADLNKKIELLSLTNSSAAQREKDWNAWRDAVDQWPYVNALRLHENPDRARTHLIVEQSVYAPNAGPLAKDKFKIVKCAVVRMADAYSEIERTLQLNRGEGREYCEGLLRDQPQVGIPLVSFVILRFGEGVTAWLDRDTIMALRFEQTPYNRNWREEINKESPPTTLVLGKDIKDAEFD
;
A
#
# COMPACT_ATOMS: atom_id res chain seq x y z
N MET A 1 16.46 -11.93 18.88
CA MET A 1 15.57 -12.65 19.82
C MET A 1 14.18 -12.65 19.22
N SER A 2 13.75 -13.79 18.67
CA SER A 2 12.44 -13.98 18.05
C SER A 2 11.39 -14.13 19.14
N SER A 3 10.62 -13.07 19.42
CA SER A 3 9.43 -13.18 20.27
C SER A 3 8.33 -13.89 19.48
N SER A 4 8.04 -15.14 19.83
CA SER A 4 6.83 -15.82 19.38
C SER A 4 5.62 -15.02 19.88
N SER A 5 4.92 -14.34 18.97
CA SER A 5 3.66 -13.68 19.27
C SER A 5 2.62 -14.71 19.73
N THR A 6 1.89 -14.42 20.79
CA THR A 6 0.83 -15.30 21.27
C THR A 6 -0.32 -15.41 20.23
N PRO A 7 -1.08 -16.53 20.17
CA PRO A 7 -2.20 -16.70 19.25
C PRO A 7 -3.28 -15.61 19.34
N ARG A 8 -3.37 -14.94 20.50
CA ARG A 8 -4.27 -13.80 20.73
C ARG A 8 -3.74 -12.51 20.07
N GLN A 9 -2.43 -12.26 20.10
CA GLN A 9 -1.82 -11.11 19.40
C GLN A 9 -1.92 -11.24 17.87
N GLN A 10 -1.79 -12.45 17.32
CA GLN A 10 -1.97 -12.70 15.89
C GLN A 10 -3.42 -12.44 15.43
N ARG A 11 -4.41 -12.80 16.25
CA ARG A 11 -5.84 -12.51 15.98
C ARG A 11 -6.20 -11.03 16.02
N ILE A 12 -5.42 -10.20 16.73
CA ILE A 12 -5.71 -8.79 16.91
C ILE A 12 -5.16 -7.94 15.75
N GLN A 13 -3.93 -8.20 15.29
CA GLN A 13 -3.44 -7.60 14.03
C GLN A 13 -4.30 -8.04 12.82
N PHE A 14 -4.92 -9.22 12.90
CA PHE A 14 -5.85 -9.73 11.90
C PHE A 14 -7.19 -8.98 11.85
N ILE A 15 -7.64 -8.28 12.90
CA ILE A 15 -8.94 -7.57 12.90
C ILE A 15 -8.87 -6.29 12.05
N LEU A 16 -7.83 -5.49 12.18
CA LEU A 16 -7.60 -4.33 11.30
C LEU A 16 -6.94 -4.73 9.98
N GLY A 17 -6.13 -5.79 9.95
CA GLY A 17 -5.54 -6.30 8.70
C GLY A 17 -6.57 -6.88 7.73
N LEU A 18 -7.75 -7.29 8.19
CA LEU A 18 -8.83 -7.81 7.32
C LEU A 18 -9.70 -6.73 6.67
N THR A 19 -9.64 -5.48 7.14
CA THR A 19 -10.27 -4.38 6.38
C THR A 19 -9.48 -4.01 5.14
N ASP A 20 -8.20 -4.40 5.05
CA ASP A 20 -7.24 -4.02 4.00
C ASP A 20 -6.59 -5.21 3.25
N ASN A 21 -6.74 -6.46 3.70
CA ASN A 21 -6.08 -7.59 3.03
C ASN A 21 -6.91 -8.15 1.87
N GLN A 22 -6.22 -8.29 0.74
CA GLN A 22 -6.62 -9.03 -0.47
C GLN A 22 -7.15 -10.46 -0.20
N GLU A 23 -6.99 -11.01 1.01
CA GLU A 23 -7.57 -12.29 1.43
C GLU A 23 -9.10 -12.26 1.58
N SER A 24 -9.76 -11.10 1.62
CA SER A 24 -11.23 -11.01 1.50
C SER A 24 -11.73 -11.56 0.15
N ARG A 25 -10.87 -11.65 -0.87
CA ARG A 25 -11.17 -12.36 -2.12
C ARG A 25 -11.30 -13.88 -1.95
N VAL A 26 -10.86 -14.45 -0.82
CA VAL A 26 -10.67 -15.91 -0.66
C VAL A 26 -11.61 -16.56 0.38
N THR A 27 -12.37 -15.81 1.17
CA THR A 27 -13.36 -16.43 2.09
C THR A 27 -14.69 -16.76 1.42
N ARG A 28 -14.77 -17.97 0.83
CA ARG A 28 -15.93 -18.83 0.56
C ARG A 28 -17.34 -18.22 0.80
N GLY A 29 -17.75 -17.34 -0.10
CA GLY A 29 -19.14 -16.95 -0.35
C GLY A 29 -19.18 -15.92 -1.45
N GLN A 30 -19.93 -16.17 -2.54
CA GLN A 30 -20.17 -15.11 -3.52
C GLN A 30 -20.86 -13.93 -2.81
N LEU A 31 -20.31 -12.73 -3.01
CA LEU A 31 -20.99 -11.48 -2.62
C LEU A 31 -22.37 -11.48 -3.27
N PRO A 32 -23.43 -11.08 -2.54
CA PRO A 32 -24.74 -10.89 -3.14
C PRO A 32 -24.67 -9.91 -4.33
N ASP A 33 -25.50 -10.14 -5.35
CA ASP A 33 -25.63 -9.21 -6.48
C ASP A 33 -26.10 -7.83 -6.00
N LEU A 34 -25.43 -6.78 -6.46
CA LEU A 34 -25.69 -5.41 -6.00
C LEU A 34 -27.13 -4.94 -6.30
N ALA A 35 -27.76 -5.39 -7.39
CA ALA A 35 -29.15 -5.06 -7.66
C ALA A 35 -30.08 -5.65 -6.60
N LEU A 36 -29.84 -6.90 -6.20
CA LEU A 36 -30.61 -7.56 -5.15
C LEU A 36 -30.35 -6.94 -3.76
N VAL A 37 -29.16 -6.40 -3.52
CA VAL A 37 -28.87 -5.62 -2.30
C VAL A 37 -29.69 -4.33 -2.30
N ARG A 38 -29.80 -3.64 -3.43
CA ARG A 38 -30.64 -2.43 -3.55
C ARG A 38 -32.13 -2.73 -3.37
N GLU A 39 -32.60 -3.92 -3.77
CA GLU A 39 -33.96 -4.38 -3.45
C GLU A 39 -34.18 -4.54 -1.94
N ASP A 40 -33.23 -5.14 -1.21
CA ASP A 40 -33.31 -5.22 0.25
C ASP A 40 -33.30 -3.80 0.87
N ILE A 41 -32.46 -2.88 0.38
CA ILE A 41 -32.42 -1.48 0.84
C ILE A 41 -33.77 -0.79 0.65
N ALA A 42 -34.42 -0.97 -0.50
CA ALA A 42 -35.73 -0.37 -0.78
C ALA A 42 -36.84 -0.84 0.19
N ARG A 43 -36.66 -2.00 0.84
CA ARG A 43 -37.60 -2.53 1.84
C ARG A 43 -37.38 -1.96 3.25
N VAL A 44 -36.23 -1.33 3.53
CA VAL A 44 -35.86 -0.87 4.88
C VAL A 44 -36.95 0.02 5.51
N PRO A 45 -37.45 1.10 4.86
CA PRO A 45 -38.38 2.02 5.53
C PRO A 45 -39.70 1.34 5.95
N GLY A 46 -40.27 0.51 5.07
CA GLY A 46 -41.51 -0.21 5.38
C GLY A 46 -41.33 -1.28 6.46
N LEU A 47 -40.15 -1.91 6.50
CA LEU A 47 -39.83 -2.88 7.53
C LEU A 47 -39.62 -2.19 8.89
N GLU A 48 -38.91 -1.06 8.94
CA GLU A 48 -38.74 -0.25 10.16
C GLU A 48 -40.09 0.21 10.73
N GLU A 49 -41.00 0.71 9.89
CA GLU A 49 -42.34 1.10 10.31
C GLU A 49 -43.09 -0.11 10.90
N SER A 50 -43.10 -1.25 10.20
CA SER A 50 -43.79 -2.45 10.66
C SER A 50 -43.26 -2.97 12.00
N VAL A 51 -41.93 -3.00 12.19
CA VAL A 51 -41.27 -3.49 13.40
C VAL A 51 -41.41 -2.49 14.56
N SER A 52 -41.55 -1.19 14.27
CA SER A 52 -41.80 -0.16 15.28
C SER A 52 -43.20 -0.24 15.89
N MET A 53 -44.20 -0.67 15.10
CA MET A 53 -45.61 -0.78 15.52
C MET A 53 -45.91 -2.06 16.32
N THR A 54 -45.03 -3.07 16.29
CA THR A 54 -45.19 -4.31 17.05
C THR A 54 -44.87 -4.10 18.54
N PRO A 55 -45.78 -4.41 19.48
CA PRO A 55 -45.51 -4.35 20.92
C PRO A 55 -44.32 -5.23 21.32
N ALA A 56 -43.53 -4.80 22.31
CA ALA A 56 -42.37 -5.55 22.81
C ALA A 56 -42.71 -6.96 23.37
N ASP A 57 -43.98 -7.18 23.69
CA ASP A 57 -44.49 -8.40 24.33
C ASP A 57 -45.02 -9.46 23.32
N ASP A 58 -45.13 -9.12 22.04
CA ASP A 58 -45.53 -10.08 21.00
C ASP A 58 -44.33 -10.98 20.64
N VAL A 59 -44.20 -12.10 21.35
CA VAL A 59 -43.17 -13.12 21.13
C VAL A 59 -43.38 -13.74 19.75
N ILE A 60 -42.62 -13.26 18.76
CA ILE A 60 -42.46 -13.96 17.48
C ILE A 60 -41.74 -15.28 17.79
N PHE A 61 -42.35 -16.42 17.48
CA PHE A 61 -41.75 -17.73 17.71
C PHE A 61 -40.80 -18.11 16.58
N LEU A 62 -39.51 -18.32 16.89
CA LEU A 62 -38.54 -18.82 15.90
C LEU A 62 -38.48 -20.33 15.94
N GLN A 63 -38.78 -20.98 14.82
CA GLN A 63 -38.54 -22.41 14.66
C GLN A 63 -37.17 -22.63 14.02
N ASN A 64 -36.29 -23.37 14.69
CA ASN A 64 -35.01 -23.78 14.12
C ASN A 64 -35.27 -24.62 12.87
N SER A 65 -34.78 -24.16 11.71
CA SER A 65 -35.04 -24.79 10.42
C SER A 65 -34.43 -26.19 10.27
N ARG A 66 -33.45 -26.56 11.10
CA ARG A 66 -32.82 -27.89 11.11
C ARG A 66 -33.41 -28.83 12.16
N THR A 67 -33.74 -28.33 13.34
CA THR A 67 -34.18 -29.17 14.46
C THR A 67 -35.68 -29.12 14.74
N GLY A 68 -36.41 -28.17 14.15
CA GLY A 68 -37.83 -27.94 14.41
C GLY A 68 -38.15 -27.35 15.79
N GLU A 69 -37.11 -27.02 16.57
CA GLU A 69 -37.22 -26.53 17.95
C GLU A 69 -37.71 -25.08 17.98
N ILE A 70 -38.70 -24.78 18.82
CA ILE A 70 -39.27 -23.44 18.97
C ILE A 70 -38.48 -22.67 20.03
N VAL A 71 -37.76 -21.63 19.60
CA VAL A 71 -37.12 -20.64 20.46
C VAL A 71 -38.19 -19.68 20.95
N ARG A 72 -38.37 -19.60 22.27
CA ARG A 72 -39.41 -18.81 22.94
C ARG A 72 -38.90 -17.48 23.51
N ASP A 73 -37.62 -17.16 23.30
CA ASP A 73 -37.04 -15.90 23.74
C ASP A 73 -37.57 -14.74 22.89
N PRO A 74 -37.79 -13.54 23.47
CA PRO A 74 -38.09 -12.34 22.70
C PRO A 74 -37.07 -12.14 21.58
N ILE A 75 -37.54 -11.89 20.37
CA ILE A 75 -36.68 -11.66 19.20
C ILE A 75 -36.26 -10.20 19.18
N PRO A 76 -34.95 -9.89 19.20
CA PRO A 76 -34.47 -8.53 18.99
C PRO A 76 -34.89 -8.00 17.62
N ARG A 77 -35.30 -6.73 17.54
CA ARG A 77 -35.69 -6.08 16.27
C ARG A 77 -34.60 -6.20 15.20
N SER A 78 -33.35 -6.04 15.62
CA SER A 78 -32.16 -6.21 14.79
C SER A 78 -32.07 -7.59 14.13
N LEU A 79 -32.55 -8.65 14.80
CA LEU A 79 -32.58 -10.00 14.25
C LEU A 79 -33.65 -10.16 13.16
N VAL A 80 -34.78 -9.47 13.28
CA VAL A 80 -35.81 -9.42 12.24
C VAL A 80 -35.26 -8.76 10.98
N PHE A 81 -34.58 -7.62 11.10
CA PHE A 81 -33.93 -6.96 9.96
C PHE A 81 -32.89 -7.85 9.30
N ASN A 82 -32.01 -8.48 10.09
CA ASN A 82 -31.00 -9.40 9.57
C ASN A 82 -31.60 -10.61 8.83
N ALA A 83 -32.75 -11.12 9.29
CA ALA A 83 -33.45 -12.22 8.65
C ALA A 83 -34.08 -11.80 7.31
N GLU A 84 -34.80 -10.67 7.31
CA GLU A 84 -35.58 -10.19 6.18
C GLU A 84 -34.72 -9.56 5.07
N LEU A 85 -33.58 -8.98 5.44
CA LEU A 85 -32.67 -8.24 4.57
C LEU A 85 -31.30 -8.94 4.43
N HIS A 86 -31.34 -10.28 4.34
CA HIS A 86 -30.15 -11.13 4.38
C HIS A 86 -29.07 -10.77 3.33
N LYS A 87 -29.44 -10.20 2.18
CA LYS A 87 -28.47 -9.83 1.13
C LYS A 87 -27.75 -8.54 1.53
N LEU A 88 -28.49 -7.55 2.03
CA LEU A 88 -27.90 -6.32 2.56
C LEU A 88 -26.94 -6.62 3.70
N PHE A 89 -27.33 -7.43 4.69
CA PHE A 89 -26.45 -7.77 5.83
C PHE A 89 -25.21 -8.55 5.40
N LYS A 90 -25.39 -9.60 4.57
CA LYS A 90 -24.26 -10.40 4.07
C LYS A 90 -23.29 -9.56 3.22
N TYR A 91 -23.81 -8.71 2.34
CA TYR A 91 -23.01 -7.79 1.54
C TYR A 91 -22.26 -6.81 2.44
N SER A 92 -22.98 -6.16 3.36
CA SER A 92 -22.45 -5.15 4.29
C SER A 92 -21.36 -5.69 5.19
N PHE A 93 -21.41 -6.97 5.60
CA PHE A 93 -20.33 -7.59 6.36
C PHE A 93 -19.13 -7.97 5.47
N LEU A 94 -19.36 -8.57 4.30
CA LEU A 94 -18.31 -9.21 3.49
C LEU A 94 -17.58 -8.30 2.49
N ILE A 95 -18.20 -7.22 2.02
CA ILE A 95 -17.59 -6.37 0.97
C ILE A 95 -16.32 -5.66 1.46
N HIS A 96 -15.33 -5.43 0.60
CA HIS A 96 -14.17 -4.59 0.92
C HIS A 96 -14.59 -3.14 1.15
N LEU A 97 -13.93 -2.42 2.06
CA LEU A 97 -14.29 -1.03 2.41
C LEU A 97 -14.29 -0.10 1.20
N ASP A 98 -13.28 -0.24 0.34
CA ASP A 98 -13.10 0.62 -0.84
C ASP A 98 -14.09 0.30 -1.98
N ASP A 99 -14.69 -0.89 -1.96
CA ASP A 99 -15.61 -1.35 -3.00
C ASP A 99 -17.08 -0.97 -2.70
N VAL A 100 -17.37 -0.39 -1.53
CA VAL A 100 -18.73 0.02 -1.15
C VAL A 100 -19.15 1.23 -2.01
N PRO A 101 -20.22 1.11 -2.83
CA PRO A 101 -20.73 2.24 -3.61
C PRO A 101 -21.26 3.37 -2.72
N ASN A 102 -20.96 4.61 -3.08
CA ASN A 102 -21.35 5.80 -2.31
C ASN A 102 -22.88 5.92 -2.14
N ASP A 103 -23.69 5.45 -3.10
CA ASP A 103 -25.15 5.53 -3.05
C ASP A 103 -25.79 4.61 -1.99
N ILE A 104 -25.08 3.58 -1.53
CA ILE A 104 -25.59 2.64 -0.50
C ILE A 104 -24.80 2.70 0.81
N LEU A 105 -23.88 3.67 0.93
CA LEU A 105 -22.94 3.75 2.05
C LEU A 105 -23.65 3.86 3.41
N GLU A 106 -24.69 4.69 3.51
CA GLU A 106 -25.51 4.82 4.73
C GLU A 106 -26.25 3.52 5.07
N SER A 107 -26.81 2.84 4.08
CA SER A 107 -27.51 1.57 4.29
C SER A 107 -26.57 0.45 4.75
N VAL A 108 -25.32 0.46 4.28
CA VAL A 108 -24.29 -0.48 4.74
C VAL A 108 -23.90 -0.19 6.20
N VAL A 109 -23.76 1.08 6.58
CA VAL A 109 -23.50 1.46 7.98
C VAL A 109 -24.66 1.02 8.87
N TRP A 110 -25.90 1.38 8.51
CA TRP A 110 -27.09 0.97 9.25
C TRP A 110 -27.16 -0.55 9.43
N ALA A 111 -26.94 -1.33 8.37
CA ALA A 111 -26.99 -2.79 8.45
C ALA A 111 -25.89 -3.36 9.36
N LEU A 112 -24.70 -2.76 9.38
CA LEU A 112 -23.62 -3.16 10.29
C LEU A 112 -23.93 -2.79 11.74
N GLU A 113 -24.56 -1.64 12.01
CA GLU A 113 -25.03 -1.26 13.35
C GLU A 113 -26.07 -2.27 13.85
N GLN A 114 -27.09 -2.57 13.04
CA GLN A 114 -28.06 -3.61 13.34
C GLN A 114 -27.39 -4.97 13.56
N PHE A 115 -26.36 -5.31 12.79
CA PHE A 115 -25.65 -6.58 12.97
C PHE A 115 -24.83 -6.62 14.27
N VAL A 116 -24.26 -5.49 14.70
CA VAL A 116 -23.63 -5.37 16.03
C VAL A 116 -24.65 -5.62 17.13
N ASP A 117 -25.87 -5.12 16.99
CA ASP A 117 -26.96 -5.34 17.93
C ASP A 117 -27.39 -6.81 17.94
N VAL A 118 -27.54 -7.45 16.78
CA VAL A 118 -27.76 -8.91 16.66
C VAL A 118 -26.72 -9.68 17.47
N LEU A 119 -25.44 -9.34 17.29
CA LEU A 119 -24.33 -10.01 17.97
C LEU A 119 -24.21 -9.62 19.45
N THR A 120 -24.97 -8.65 19.94
CA THR A 120 -24.94 -8.19 21.33
C THR A 120 -26.16 -8.67 22.12
N GLU A 121 -27.34 -8.62 21.53
CA GLU A 121 -28.63 -8.86 22.18
C GLU A 121 -29.13 -10.29 22.03
N CYS A 122 -28.83 -10.96 20.92
CA CYS A 122 -29.38 -12.29 20.66
C CYS A 122 -28.80 -13.36 21.60
N THR A 123 -29.62 -14.35 21.93
CA THR A 123 -29.17 -15.57 22.62
C THR A 123 -28.38 -16.47 21.67
N ASP A 124 -27.52 -17.33 22.21
CA ASP A 124 -26.76 -18.27 21.38
C ASP A 124 -27.69 -19.20 20.59
N ALA A 125 -28.85 -19.56 21.14
CA ALA A 125 -29.87 -20.36 20.45
C ALA A 125 -30.41 -19.63 19.20
N GLN A 126 -30.69 -18.33 19.30
CA GLN A 126 -31.13 -17.50 18.18
C GLN A 126 -30.02 -17.39 17.12
N LEU A 127 -28.78 -17.10 17.51
CA LEU A 127 -27.66 -17.00 16.56
C LEU A 127 -27.35 -18.33 15.85
N VAL A 128 -27.50 -19.46 16.54
CA VAL A 128 -27.40 -20.80 15.93
C VAL A 128 -28.53 -21.03 14.92
N ALA A 129 -29.77 -20.67 15.25
CA ALA A 129 -30.92 -20.86 14.37
C ALA A 129 -30.77 -20.12 13.02
N PHE A 130 -30.10 -18.98 13.04
CA PHE A 130 -29.76 -18.18 11.84
C PHE A 130 -28.40 -18.53 11.21
N GLY A 131 -27.69 -19.52 11.75
CA GLY A 131 -26.42 -19.99 11.19
C GLY A 131 -25.23 -19.05 11.39
N HIS A 132 -25.32 -18.07 12.29
CA HIS A 132 -24.23 -17.16 12.60
C HIS A 132 -23.14 -17.82 13.46
N ILE A 133 -23.52 -18.76 14.33
CA ILE A 133 -22.59 -19.55 15.16
C ILE A 133 -22.98 -21.04 15.12
N VAL A 134 -22.04 -21.94 15.47
CA VAL A 134 -22.25 -23.40 15.48
C VAL A 134 -22.47 -23.91 16.90
N ARG A 135 -23.32 -24.92 17.13
CA ARG A 135 -23.52 -25.52 18.47
C ARG A 135 -22.23 -26.15 18.99
N ALA A 136 -22.00 -26.07 20.31
CA ALA A 136 -20.83 -26.68 20.94
C ALA A 136 -20.80 -28.22 20.78
N GLU A 137 -21.95 -28.87 20.67
CA GLU A 137 -22.08 -30.34 20.55
C GLU A 137 -21.74 -30.85 19.14
N ASP A 138 -22.04 -30.06 18.10
CA ASP A 138 -21.70 -30.35 16.70
C ASP A 138 -20.19 -30.21 16.40
N SER A 139 -19.39 -29.77 17.39
CA SER A 139 -17.97 -29.49 17.23
C SER A 139 -17.04 -30.70 17.47
N SER A 140 -17.59 -31.92 17.53
CA SER A 140 -16.81 -33.15 17.76
C SER A 140 -16.42 -33.91 16.47
N SER A 141 -15.09 -33.91 16.26
CA SER A 141 -14.25 -34.86 15.50
C SER A 141 -14.61 -35.25 14.06
N ASN A 142 -13.90 -34.64 13.11
CA ASN A 142 -13.37 -35.41 11.97
C ASN A 142 -11.83 -35.39 12.04
N SER A 143 -11.28 -36.33 12.79
CA SER A 143 -9.84 -36.58 12.84
C SER A 143 -9.44 -37.44 11.65
N ASN A 144 -9.03 -36.82 10.56
CA ASN A 144 -8.17 -37.46 9.56
C ASN A 144 -7.07 -36.50 9.15
N GLY A 145 -5.89 -36.68 9.75
CA GLY A 145 -4.60 -36.22 9.22
C GLY A 145 -4.41 -34.72 9.05
N GLY A 146 -4.14 -33.99 10.14
CA GLY A 146 -3.60 -32.63 10.08
C GLY A 146 -4.09 -31.73 11.21
N ARG A 147 -3.18 -31.35 12.13
CA ARG A 147 -3.33 -30.34 13.21
C ARG A 147 -4.77 -30.04 13.66
N ALA A 148 -5.22 -30.78 14.68
CA ALA A 148 -6.45 -30.50 15.40
C ALA A 148 -6.38 -29.12 16.10
N VAL A 149 -7.03 -28.12 15.52
CA VAL A 149 -7.42 -26.89 16.25
C VAL A 149 -8.73 -27.24 16.95
N THR A 150 -8.71 -27.28 18.28
CA THR A 150 -9.86 -27.58 19.14
C THR A 150 -11.02 -26.62 18.86
N GLN A 151 -12.02 -27.12 18.14
CA GLN A 151 -13.14 -26.35 17.59
C GLN A 151 -14.23 -26.01 18.64
N SER A 152 -14.18 -26.59 19.84
CA SER A 152 -15.17 -26.33 20.91
C SER A 152 -15.05 -24.98 21.62
N ARG A 153 -14.00 -24.19 21.32
CA ARG A 153 -13.81 -22.81 21.84
C ARG A 153 -14.34 -21.72 20.90
N LEU A 154 -15.06 -22.06 19.84
CA LEU A 154 -15.48 -21.13 18.78
C LEU A 154 -16.84 -20.44 18.98
N THR A 155 -17.67 -20.83 19.95
CA THR A 155 -19.00 -20.20 20.14
C THR A 155 -18.90 -18.76 20.65
N ASN A 156 -18.33 -18.56 21.85
CA ASN A 156 -18.14 -17.22 22.42
C ASN A 156 -17.07 -16.40 21.69
N ASN A 157 -16.02 -17.07 21.18
CA ASN A 157 -14.94 -16.37 20.47
C ASN A 157 -15.34 -15.98 19.04
N GLY A 158 -16.21 -16.75 18.37
CA GLY A 158 -16.70 -16.45 17.02
C GLY A 158 -17.66 -15.26 17.01
N ARG A 159 -18.65 -15.27 17.91
CA ARG A 159 -19.57 -14.14 18.13
C ARG A 159 -18.81 -12.84 18.40
N LEU A 160 -17.88 -12.89 19.36
CA LEU A 160 -17.06 -11.74 19.72
C LEU A 160 -16.18 -11.26 18.56
N PHE A 161 -15.59 -12.18 17.81
CA PHE A 161 -14.78 -11.85 16.64
C PHE A 161 -15.61 -11.14 15.56
N MET A 162 -16.78 -11.67 15.19
CA MET A 162 -17.68 -11.03 14.22
C MET A 162 -18.10 -9.64 14.69
N ARG A 163 -18.37 -9.47 15.99
CA ARG A 163 -18.77 -8.18 16.57
C ARG A 163 -17.64 -7.15 16.45
N LEU A 164 -16.42 -7.53 16.81
CA LEU A 164 -15.25 -6.65 16.68
C LEU A 164 -14.94 -6.30 15.23
N GLN A 165 -15.14 -7.24 14.30
CA GLN A 165 -15.00 -7.01 12.86
C GLN A 165 -16.03 -6.01 12.34
N ALA A 166 -17.31 -6.18 12.70
CA ALA A 166 -18.36 -5.23 12.32
C ALA A 166 -18.06 -3.82 12.86
N LYS A 167 -17.63 -3.70 14.12
CA LYS A 167 -17.23 -2.42 14.72
C LYS A 167 -16.00 -1.79 14.04
N ALA A 168 -15.01 -2.60 13.68
CA ALA A 168 -13.83 -2.11 12.96
C ALA A 168 -14.24 -1.55 11.58
N LYS A 169 -15.11 -2.26 10.87
CA LYS A 169 -15.65 -1.83 9.58
C LYS A 169 -16.47 -0.56 9.69
N LEU A 170 -17.38 -0.49 10.67
CA LEU A 170 -18.14 0.73 11.00
C LEU A 170 -17.23 1.91 11.25
N THR A 171 -16.21 1.74 12.10
CA THR A 171 -15.24 2.80 12.42
C THR A 171 -14.64 3.39 11.14
N MET A 172 -14.16 2.54 10.22
CA MET A 172 -13.52 2.99 8.99
C MET A 172 -14.51 3.65 8.03
N LEU A 173 -15.72 3.11 7.89
CA LEU A 173 -16.77 3.71 7.04
C LEU A 173 -17.18 5.09 7.57
N LEU A 174 -17.43 5.21 8.87
CA LEU A 174 -17.85 6.47 9.52
C LEU A 174 -16.77 7.57 9.42
N LEU A 175 -15.50 7.19 9.29
CA LEU A 175 -14.40 8.13 9.08
C LEU A 175 -14.22 8.56 7.62
N LYS A 176 -14.89 7.91 6.66
CA LYS A 176 -14.83 8.31 5.25
C LYS A 176 -15.34 9.76 5.07
N PRO A 177 -14.76 10.55 4.14
CA PRO A 177 -15.19 11.93 3.90
C PRO A 177 -16.68 12.08 3.58
N GLU A 178 -17.28 11.09 2.92
CA GLU A 178 -18.69 11.09 2.54
C GLU A 178 -19.65 11.04 3.73
N LEU A 179 -19.25 10.37 4.82
CA LEU A 179 -20.07 10.24 6.04
C LEU A 179 -19.65 11.21 7.14
N ASN A 180 -18.33 11.35 7.36
CA ASN A 180 -17.73 12.23 8.34
C ASN A 180 -18.42 12.23 9.72
N ARG A 181 -18.59 11.03 10.31
CA ARG A 181 -19.16 10.80 11.66
C ARG A 181 -18.10 10.32 12.66
N PRO A 182 -17.07 11.14 12.97
CA PRO A 182 -15.95 10.71 13.79
C PRO A 182 -16.30 10.43 15.26
N GLY A 183 -17.33 11.07 15.82
CA GLY A 183 -17.80 10.80 17.19
C GLY A 183 -18.36 9.39 17.34
N ASP A 184 -19.17 8.93 16.38
CA ASP A 184 -19.69 7.56 16.37
C ASP A 184 -18.59 6.54 16.11
N ALA A 185 -17.66 6.85 15.21
CA ALA A 185 -16.46 6.03 15.00
C ALA A 185 -15.64 5.86 16.29
N ALA A 186 -15.48 6.94 17.08
CA ALA A 186 -14.76 6.92 18.34
C ALA A 186 -15.40 5.95 19.37
N LYS A 187 -16.73 5.90 19.45
CA LYS A 187 -17.46 4.96 20.32
C LYS A 187 -17.17 3.51 19.94
N PHE A 188 -17.29 3.17 18.65
CA PHE A 188 -17.06 1.79 18.19
C PHE A 188 -15.62 1.34 18.40
N ILE A 189 -14.63 2.17 18.07
CA ILE A 189 -13.22 1.79 18.23
C ILE A 189 -12.77 1.78 19.69
N GLN A 190 -13.36 2.61 20.56
CA GLN A 190 -13.09 2.56 22.00
C GLN A 190 -13.39 1.17 22.56
N GLU A 191 -14.54 0.58 22.22
CA GLU A 191 -14.88 -0.77 22.68
C GLU A 191 -13.90 -1.84 22.15
N ILE A 192 -13.41 -1.68 20.91
CA ILE A 192 -12.37 -2.55 20.36
C ILE A 192 -11.09 -2.42 21.19
N ILE A 193 -10.67 -1.18 21.51
CA ILE A 193 -9.48 -0.89 22.30
C ILE A 193 -9.61 -1.48 23.69
N GLU A 194 -10.73 -1.28 24.39
CA GLU A 194 -10.96 -1.82 25.72
C GLU A 194 -10.81 -3.34 25.73
N TYR A 195 -11.38 -4.03 24.73
CA TYR A 195 -11.23 -5.47 24.59
C TYR A 195 -9.77 -5.89 24.34
N VAL A 196 -9.12 -5.26 23.34
CA VAL A 196 -7.76 -5.58 22.91
C VAL A 196 -6.72 -5.28 24.00
N CYS A 197 -6.96 -4.22 24.78
CA CYS A 197 -6.04 -3.70 25.77
C CYS A 197 -6.27 -4.24 27.18
N SER A 198 -7.43 -4.87 27.45
CA SER A 198 -7.85 -5.40 28.77
C SER A 198 -6.81 -6.22 29.54
N ASN A 199 -5.84 -6.85 28.87
CA ASN A 199 -4.83 -7.72 29.49
C ASN A 199 -3.38 -7.31 29.22
N ASN A 200 -3.13 -6.11 28.70
CA ASN A 200 -1.80 -5.66 28.29
C ASN A 200 -1.35 -4.42 29.09
N SER A 201 -0.05 -4.33 29.37
CA SER A 201 0.53 -3.10 29.96
C SER A 201 0.54 -1.95 28.95
N GLY A 202 0.43 -0.71 29.43
CA GLY A 202 0.35 0.49 28.57
C GLY A 202 1.51 0.69 27.58
N GLY A 203 2.71 0.17 27.90
CA GLY A 203 3.87 0.20 27.01
C GLY A 203 3.86 -0.88 25.92
N GLN A 204 3.26 -2.04 26.20
CA GLN A 204 3.12 -3.14 25.24
C GLN A 204 2.02 -2.86 24.21
N ILE A 205 0.94 -2.18 24.64
CA ILE A 205 -0.16 -1.74 23.77
C ILE A 205 0.37 -0.77 22.70
N LEU A 206 1.11 0.27 23.10
CA LEU A 206 1.66 1.25 22.16
C LEU A 206 2.65 0.65 21.14
N ARG A 207 3.23 -0.52 21.40
CA ARG A 207 4.09 -1.21 20.43
C ARG A 207 3.33 -2.11 19.48
N THR A 208 2.23 -2.72 19.95
CA THR A 208 1.53 -3.78 19.23
C THR A 208 0.23 -3.34 18.57
N GLN A 209 -0.34 -2.22 19.01
CA GLN A 209 -1.67 -1.72 18.61
C GLN A 209 -1.62 -0.28 18.11
N ARG A 210 -0.51 0.15 17.48
CA ARG A 210 -0.32 1.55 17.07
C ARG A 210 -1.38 2.04 16.11
N ASP A 211 -1.70 1.25 15.10
CA ASP A 211 -2.62 1.67 14.05
C ASP A 211 -4.03 1.82 14.63
N LEU A 212 -4.45 0.89 15.49
CA LEU A 212 -5.69 1.00 16.26
C LEU A 212 -5.73 2.29 17.11
N LEU A 213 -4.66 2.58 17.85
CA LEU A 213 -4.58 3.79 18.66
C LEU A 213 -4.58 5.06 17.80
N LEU A 214 -3.96 5.03 16.62
CA LEU A 214 -3.93 6.17 15.70
C LEU A 214 -5.33 6.45 15.13
N VAL A 215 -6.06 5.42 14.70
CA VAL A 215 -7.44 5.57 14.21
C VAL A 215 -8.34 6.11 15.32
N PHE A 216 -8.21 5.62 16.55
CA PHE A 216 -8.98 6.15 17.68
C PHE A 216 -8.64 7.60 17.98
N ALA A 217 -7.35 7.94 18.04
CA ALA A 217 -6.91 9.29 18.27
C ALA A 217 -7.34 10.26 17.15
N GLU A 218 -7.36 9.80 15.90
CA GLU A 218 -7.91 10.52 14.75
C GLU A 218 -9.42 10.76 14.92
N ALA A 219 -10.19 9.73 15.27
CA ALA A 219 -11.63 9.84 15.50
C ALA A 219 -11.94 10.86 16.62
N LEU A 220 -11.23 10.78 17.75
CA LEU A 220 -11.37 11.75 18.84
C LEU A 220 -11.00 13.18 18.41
N ALA A 221 -9.88 13.33 17.69
CA ALA A 221 -9.41 14.65 17.23
C ALA A 221 -10.36 15.30 16.21
N ARG A 222 -11.00 14.50 15.35
CA ARG A 222 -12.00 14.97 14.40
C ARG A 222 -13.34 15.27 15.08
N GLY A 223 -13.76 14.45 16.03
CA GLY A 223 -15.01 14.65 16.79
C GLY A 223 -14.97 15.82 17.76
N GLY A 224 -13.82 16.07 18.41
CA GLY A 224 -13.64 17.18 19.35
C GLY A 224 -14.34 17.02 20.70
N GLU A 225 -14.99 15.88 20.96
CA GLU A 225 -15.71 15.60 22.21
C GLU A 225 -14.78 15.28 23.38
N ASP A 226 -13.61 14.67 23.11
CA ASP A 226 -12.58 14.36 24.11
C ASP A 226 -11.17 14.68 23.59
N ASP A 227 -10.90 15.99 23.49
CA ASP A 227 -9.60 16.52 23.11
C ASP A 227 -8.48 16.17 24.12
N VAL A 228 -8.81 15.84 25.37
CA VAL A 228 -7.81 15.49 26.41
C VAL A 228 -7.19 14.14 26.11
N THR A 229 -8.04 13.13 25.86
CA THR A 229 -7.60 11.80 25.47
C THR A 229 -6.92 11.83 24.10
N ALA A 230 -7.48 12.59 23.15
CA ALA A 230 -6.88 12.77 21.83
C ALA A 230 -5.45 13.29 21.92
N GLU A 231 -5.22 14.41 22.63
CA GLU A 231 -3.89 15.01 22.77
C GLU A 231 -2.91 14.01 23.39
N THR A 232 -3.30 13.36 24.49
CA THR A 232 -2.45 12.39 25.21
C THR A 232 -2.01 11.24 24.31
N LEU A 233 -2.91 10.69 23.49
CA LEU A 233 -2.59 9.62 22.56
C LEU A 233 -1.69 10.11 21.42
N LEU A 234 -2.00 11.26 20.83
CA LEU A 234 -1.29 11.81 19.68
C LEU A 234 0.14 12.23 20.05
N GLU A 235 0.37 12.78 21.24
CA GLU A 235 1.72 13.07 21.76
C GLU A 235 2.56 11.80 21.85
N ARG A 236 2.01 10.74 22.45
CA ARG A 236 2.71 9.45 22.57
C ARG A 236 3.02 8.82 21.22
N LEU A 237 2.08 8.91 20.27
CA LEU A 237 2.27 8.40 18.91
C LEU A 237 3.32 9.20 18.14
N ALA A 238 3.37 10.52 18.33
CA ALA A 238 4.32 11.42 17.67
C ALA A 238 5.75 11.33 18.24
N ASP A 239 5.90 11.07 19.54
CA ASP A 239 7.22 11.02 20.21
C ASP A 239 7.95 9.70 20.02
N SER A 240 7.22 8.60 19.78
CA SER A 240 7.81 7.28 19.61
C SER A 240 7.34 6.64 18.31
N PRO A 241 7.62 7.19 17.12
CA PRO A 241 7.05 6.71 15.87
C PRO A 241 7.43 5.25 15.56
N ALA A 242 6.58 4.56 14.79
CA ALA A 242 6.88 3.20 14.35
C ALA A 242 8.08 3.22 13.39
N SER A 243 8.96 2.23 13.50
CA SER A 243 10.15 2.13 12.66
C SER A 243 9.93 1.33 11.36
N ASN A 244 8.70 0.92 11.05
CA ASN A 244 8.34 0.22 9.80
C ASN A 244 8.01 1.22 8.67
N ALA A 245 7.66 0.70 7.49
CA ALA A 245 7.31 1.52 6.33
C ALA A 245 6.12 2.44 6.59
N ASP A 246 5.10 1.95 7.30
CA ASP A 246 3.84 2.67 7.56
C ASP A 246 3.95 3.74 8.65
N GLY A 247 5.00 3.68 9.48
CA GLY A 247 5.23 4.60 10.58
C GLY A 247 5.32 6.07 10.16
N LEU A 248 5.71 6.34 8.91
CA LEU A 248 5.82 7.70 8.40
C LEU A 248 4.45 8.38 8.29
N LEU A 249 3.47 7.72 7.67
CA LEU A 249 2.11 8.25 7.56
C LEU A 249 1.52 8.43 8.96
N GLY A 250 1.74 7.46 9.84
CA GLY A 250 1.30 7.54 11.24
C GLY A 250 1.88 8.73 12.00
N LEU A 251 3.18 9.04 11.84
CA LEU A 251 3.77 10.24 12.44
C LEU A 251 3.15 11.53 11.90
N VAL A 252 2.97 11.62 10.57
CA VAL A 252 2.41 12.80 9.93
C VAL A 252 0.98 13.03 10.40
N LYS A 253 0.12 11.99 10.36
CA LYS A 253 -1.24 12.02 10.91
C LYS A 253 -1.25 12.47 12.37
N ALA A 254 -0.43 11.82 13.22
CA ALA A 254 -0.38 12.14 14.64
C ALA A 254 -0.03 13.62 14.89
N LYS A 255 0.96 14.17 14.19
CA LYS A 255 1.35 15.58 14.34
C LYS A 255 0.31 16.56 13.80
N ILE A 256 -0.37 16.23 12.70
CA ILE A 256 -1.42 17.07 12.12
C ILE A 256 -2.58 17.16 13.12
N PHE A 257 -3.14 16.02 13.53
CA PHE A 257 -4.26 16.00 14.47
C PHE A 257 -3.88 16.59 15.84
N LEU A 258 -2.64 16.34 16.32
CA LEU A 258 -2.15 16.94 17.57
C LEU A 258 -2.17 18.47 17.50
N SER A 259 -1.75 19.05 16.37
CA SER A 259 -1.78 20.50 16.19
C SER A 259 -3.19 21.08 16.22
N ARG A 260 -4.18 20.37 15.65
CA ARG A 260 -5.59 20.79 15.66
C ARG A 260 -6.16 20.76 17.07
N VAL A 261 -5.97 19.65 17.78
CA VAL A 261 -6.40 19.48 19.17
C VAL A 261 -5.76 20.53 20.08
N GLN A 262 -4.45 20.77 19.96
CA GLN A 262 -3.73 21.79 20.72
C GLN A 262 -4.30 23.20 20.49
N ARG A 263 -4.73 23.53 19.26
CA ARG A 263 -5.40 24.82 19.01
C ARG A 263 -6.73 24.92 19.73
N ARG A 264 -7.57 23.89 19.61
CA ARG A 264 -8.91 23.87 20.23
C ARG A 264 -8.81 23.92 21.76
N ARG A 265 -7.81 23.26 22.34
CA ARG A 265 -7.49 23.33 23.78
C ARG A 265 -6.83 24.62 24.25
N GLY A 266 -6.61 25.59 23.37
CA GLY A 266 -6.02 26.88 23.75
C GLY A 266 -4.52 26.86 23.99
N THR A 267 -3.78 25.90 23.41
CA THR A 267 -2.31 25.80 23.47
C THR A 267 -1.62 26.06 22.11
N PRO A 268 -1.85 27.23 21.47
CA PRO A 268 -1.38 27.51 20.10
C PRO A 268 0.15 27.50 19.94
N GLY A 269 0.91 27.71 21.03
CA GLY A 269 2.37 27.57 21.00
C GLY A 269 2.82 26.13 20.75
N ALA A 270 2.15 25.15 21.37
CA ALA A 270 2.41 23.73 21.16
C ALA A 270 1.99 23.31 19.74
N ALA A 271 0.82 23.76 19.29
CA ALA A 271 0.35 23.52 17.92
C ALA A 271 1.36 24.02 16.88
N LYS A 272 1.81 25.28 16.99
CA LYS A 272 2.81 25.88 16.09
C LYS A 272 4.13 25.11 16.05
N LYS A 273 4.52 24.41 17.12
CA LYS A 273 5.71 23.54 17.13
C LYS A 273 5.54 22.36 16.18
N GLN A 274 4.38 21.70 16.20
CA GLN A 274 4.07 20.59 15.30
C GLN A 274 3.95 21.08 13.85
N GLU A 275 3.25 22.20 13.63
CA GLU A 275 3.06 22.79 12.31
C GLU A 275 4.39 23.18 11.65
N LYS A 276 5.28 23.84 12.38
CA LYS A 276 6.62 24.21 11.86
C LYS A 276 7.42 22.98 11.44
N TRP A 277 7.32 21.90 12.22
CA TRP A 277 7.97 20.64 11.86
C TRP A 277 7.37 20.08 10.56
N LEU A 278 6.04 20.04 10.44
CA LEU A 278 5.32 19.53 9.29
C LEU A 278 5.62 20.35 8.03
N VAL A 279 5.57 21.68 8.09
CA VAL A 279 5.90 22.57 6.97
C VAL A 279 7.32 22.32 6.48
N LYS A 280 8.30 22.22 7.40
CA LYS A 280 9.69 21.91 7.03
C LYS A 280 9.80 20.52 6.40
N TRP A 281 9.07 19.54 6.91
CA TRP A 281 9.08 18.18 6.39
C TRP A 281 8.42 18.07 5.02
N PHE A 282 7.27 18.70 4.79
CA PHE A 282 6.58 18.71 3.48
C PHE A 282 7.38 19.47 2.42
N LYS A 283 8.01 20.61 2.74
CA LYS A 283 8.95 21.28 1.82
C LYS A 283 10.14 20.39 1.46
N LYS A 284 10.57 19.51 2.38
CA LYS A 284 11.62 18.53 2.14
C LYS A 284 11.09 17.34 1.33
N ASN A 285 9.85 16.91 1.54
CA ASN A 285 9.32 15.68 1.00
C ASN A 285 7.94 15.90 0.37
N PRO A 286 7.83 16.71 -0.69
CA PRO A 286 6.54 17.09 -1.26
C PRO A 286 5.76 15.91 -1.84
N HIS A 287 6.45 14.84 -2.21
CA HIS A 287 5.91 13.71 -2.99
C HIS A 287 5.87 12.38 -2.22
N LEU A 288 6.24 12.35 -0.93
CA LEU A 288 6.27 11.10 -0.16
C LEU A 288 4.88 10.58 0.24
N LEU A 289 3.86 11.45 0.23
CA LEU A 289 2.47 11.05 0.46
C LEU A 289 1.65 11.31 -0.81
N PRO A 290 0.72 10.41 -1.17
CA PRO A 290 -0.19 10.64 -2.28
C PRO A 290 -1.00 11.93 -2.11
N GLU A 291 -1.35 12.58 -3.22
CA GLU A 291 -2.13 13.82 -3.19
C GLU A 291 -3.49 13.65 -2.50
N THR A 292 -4.16 12.52 -2.71
CA THR A 292 -5.44 12.18 -2.08
C THR A 292 -5.35 12.26 -0.56
N ILE A 293 -4.31 11.64 0.02
CA ILE A 293 -4.04 11.67 1.46
C ILE A 293 -3.68 13.08 1.93
N LEU A 294 -2.92 13.84 1.15
CA LEU A 294 -2.59 15.23 1.51
C LEU A 294 -3.83 16.12 1.55
N ARG A 295 -4.74 15.96 0.59
CA ARG A 295 -6.02 16.71 0.56
C ARG A 295 -6.87 16.39 1.77
N GLU A 296 -7.08 15.11 2.08
CA GLU A 296 -7.82 14.68 3.27
C GLU A 296 -7.23 15.27 4.57
N LEU A 297 -5.90 15.25 4.71
CA LEU A 297 -5.24 15.69 5.94
C LEU A 297 -5.09 17.21 6.09
N LEU A 298 -5.01 17.95 4.99
CA LEU A 298 -4.69 19.39 5.01
C LEU A 298 -5.85 20.29 4.56
N MET A 299 -6.85 19.72 3.89
CA MET A 299 -8.09 20.37 3.47
C MET A 299 -9.30 19.56 3.96
N PRO A 300 -9.48 19.43 5.29
CA PRO A 300 -10.63 18.72 5.86
C PRO A 300 -11.96 19.31 5.38
N VAL A 301 -12.95 18.44 5.17
CA VAL A 301 -14.33 18.82 4.80
C VAL A 301 -14.94 19.64 5.94
N ASP A 302 -15.68 20.69 5.61
CA ASP A 302 -16.36 21.60 6.55
C ASP A 302 -15.46 22.32 7.58
N GLU A 303 -14.14 22.28 7.37
CA GLU A 303 -13.14 22.94 8.21
C GLU A 303 -12.30 23.93 7.36
N PRO A 304 -11.76 25.00 7.97
CA PRO A 304 -10.80 25.86 7.29
C PRO A 304 -9.55 25.09 6.83
N VAL A 305 -8.91 25.59 5.77
CA VAL A 305 -7.62 25.08 5.30
C VAL A 305 -6.62 25.05 6.46
N SER A 306 -5.88 23.94 6.56
CA SER A 306 -4.91 23.77 7.64
C SER A 306 -3.88 24.91 7.64
N PRO A 307 -3.51 25.47 8.81
CA PRO A 307 -2.39 26.42 8.93
C PRO A 307 -1.07 25.91 8.35
N ILE A 308 -0.92 24.58 8.26
CA ILE A 308 0.22 23.92 7.62
C ILE A 308 0.21 24.17 6.13
N LEU A 309 -0.94 24.00 5.46
CA LEU A 309 -1.07 24.23 4.02
C LEU A 309 -0.97 25.70 3.68
N GLU A 310 -1.56 26.59 4.48
CA GLU A 310 -1.36 28.03 4.35
C GLU A 310 0.13 28.41 4.35
N ALA A 311 0.90 27.87 5.31
CA ALA A 311 2.34 28.09 5.40
C ALA A 311 3.16 27.42 4.26
N LEU A 312 2.57 26.49 3.52
CA LEU A 312 3.13 25.88 2.31
C LEU A 312 2.81 26.69 1.04
N GLY A 313 1.91 27.67 1.11
CA GLY A 313 1.45 28.47 -0.03
C GLY A 313 0.02 28.19 -0.46
N GLY A 314 -0.81 27.66 0.44
CA GLY A 314 -2.24 27.40 0.19
C GLY A 314 -2.49 26.19 -0.73
N PRO A 315 -3.74 25.98 -1.18
CA PRO A 315 -4.13 24.86 -2.03
C PRO A 315 -3.31 24.72 -3.31
N SER A 316 -2.84 25.82 -3.90
CA SER A 316 -1.96 25.80 -5.08
C SER A 316 -0.65 25.06 -4.86
N TRP A 317 -0.18 24.94 -3.59
CA TRP A 317 0.98 24.11 -3.29
C TRP A 317 0.72 22.64 -3.63
N LEU A 318 -0.52 22.15 -3.55
CA LEU A 318 -0.82 20.75 -3.85
C LEU A 318 -0.70 20.45 -5.35
N GLU A 319 -1.09 21.39 -6.20
CA GLU A 319 -1.06 21.22 -7.66
C GLU A 319 0.31 21.57 -8.26
N GLY A 320 1.02 22.53 -7.68
CA GLY A 320 2.29 23.04 -8.16
C GLY A 320 3.54 22.32 -7.62
N ARG A 321 3.44 21.08 -7.14
CA ARG A 321 4.61 20.35 -6.61
C ARG A 321 5.50 19.87 -7.75
N GLU A 322 6.58 20.60 -8.03
CA GLU A 322 7.55 20.19 -9.04
C GLU A 322 8.45 19.03 -8.56
N HIS A 323 8.83 18.16 -9.49
CA HIS A 323 9.87 17.16 -9.27
C HIS A 323 11.24 17.76 -9.53
N THR A 324 12.18 17.45 -8.64
CA THR A 324 13.61 17.74 -8.76
C THR A 324 14.39 16.47 -8.45
N ASP A 325 15.61 16.33 -8.96
CA ASP A 325 16.47 15.18 -8.62
C ASP A 325 16.58 14.96 -7.10
N LYS A 326 16.55 16.05 -6.32
CA LYS A 326 16.62 16.01 -4.86
C LYS A 326 15.34 15.47 -4.22
N THR A 327 14.16 15.82 -4.74
CA THR A 327 12.89 15.28 -4.25
C THR A 327 12.70 13.83 -4.67
N ASP A 328 13.14 13.48 -5.88
CA ASP A 328 13.02 12.13 -6.43
C ASP A 328 13.97 11.18 -5.71
N HIS A 329 15.20 11.62 -5.43
CA HIS A 329 16.13 10.88 -4.57
C HIS A 329 15.54 10.60 -3.18
N ARG A 330 14.73 11.50 -2.62
CA ARG A 330 14.06 11.27 -1.33
C ARG A 330 12.96 10.21 -1.41
N LEU A 331 12.32 10.04 -2.56
CA LEU A 331 11.35 8.95 -2.77
C LEU A 331 12.00 7.59 -2.63
N VAL A 332 13.29 7.45 -3.00
CA VAL A 332 14.03 6.17 -2.88
C VAL A 332 14.93 6.09 -1.64
N MET A 333 15.04 7.16 -0.85
CA MET A 333 15.89 7.22 0.34
C MET A 333 15.26 6.47 1.54
N GLN A 334 15.43 5.14 1.54
CA GLN A 334 14.95 4.24 2.59
C GLN A 334 15.96 3.12 2.88
N CYS A 335 15.84 2.47 4.04
CA CYS A 335 16.61 1.29 4.35
C CYS A 335 16.33 0.20 3.30
N ARG A 336 17.38 -0.32 2.65
CA ARG A 336 17.22 -1.36 1.61
C ARG A 336 16.60 -2.66 2.14
N GLN A 337 16.86 -3.00 3.41
CA GLN A 337 16.43 -4.27 4.00
C GLN A 337 15.01 -4.24 4.59
N CYS A 338 14.61 -3.13 5.20
CA CYS A 338 13.36 -3.06 5.97
C CYS A 338 12.48 -1.86 5.60
N PHE A 339 12.88 -1.09 4.59
CA PHE A 339 12.13 0.04 4.01
C PHE A 339 11.83 1.21 4.96
N SER A 340 12.35 1.17 6.19
CA SER A 340 12.29 2.29 7.14
C SER A 340 12.93 3.55 6.57
N ARG A 341 12.36 4.71 6.90
CA ARG A 341 12.77 6.02 6.37
C ARG A 341 13.12 7.00 7.48
N GLU A 342 13.84 8.05 7.13
CA GLU A 342 13.89 9.24 7.98
C GLU A 342 12.50 9.90 8.04
N PRO A 343 12.07 10.44 9.19
CA PRO A 343 12.82 10.58 10.44
C PRO A 343 12.60 9.43 11.44
N MET A 344 11.93 8.33 11.04
CA MET A 344 11.64 7.19 11.93
C MET A 344 12.91 6.52 12.44
N VAL A 345 13.90 6.45 11.55
CA VAL A 345 15.23 5.93 11.83
C VAL A 345 16.27 6.88 11.24
N LYS A 346 17.45 6.90 11.84
CA LYS A 346 18.60 7.55 11.21
C LYS A 346 19.16 6.61 10.15
N LEU A 347 19.22 7.07 8.91
CA LEU A 347 19.83 6.30 7.84
C LEU A 347 21.32 6.62 7.75
N PHE A 348 22.12 5.61 7.43
CA PHE A 348 23.49 5.78 6.98
C PHE A 348 23.66 5.13 5.61
N VAL A 349 24.54 5.70 4.80
CA VAL A 349 24.85 5.16 3.48
C VAL A 349 25.98 4.14 3.58
N CYS A 350 25.94 3.12 2.73
CA CYS A 350 27.06 2.18 2.57
C CYS A 350 28.35 2.94 2.26
N SER A 351 29.37 2.77 3.11
CA SER A 351 30.63 3.54 3.00
C SER A 351 31.43 3.23 1.74
N LYS A 352 31.20 2.07 1.12
CA LYS A 352 31.90 1.63 -0.10
C LYS A 352 31.24 2.23 -1.35
N CYS A 353 29.98 1.87 -1.63
CA CYS A 353 29.30 2.30 -2.85
C CYS A 353 28.65 3.70 -2.76
N LYS A 354 28.43 4.23 -1.55
CA LYS A 354 27.79 5.54 -1.32
C LYS A 354 26.40 5.72 -1.97
N LYS A 355 25.72 4.63 -2.36
CA LYS A 355 24.40 4.65 -3.02
C LYS A 355 23.27 4.06 -2.16
N ILE A 356 23.52 2.95 -1.46
CA ILE A 356 22.48 2.22 -0.71
C ILE A 356 22.43 2.66 0.75
N TYR A 357 21.22 2.85 1.29
CA TYR A 357 20.96 3.28 2.66
C TYR A 357 20.56 2.11 3.58
N TYR A 358 20.98 2.19 4.83
CA TYR A 358 20.62 1.25 5.89
C TYR A 358 20.30 2.01 7.18
N CYS A 359 19.39 1.46 7.99
CA CYS A 359 19.09 1.98 9.32
C CYS A 359 19.96 1.36 10.43
N SER A 360 20.56 0.18 10.17
CA SER A 360 21.39 -0.54 11.15
C SER A 360 22.42 -1.45 10.46
N ARG A 361 23.44 -1.89 11.22
CA ARG A 361 24.44 -2.85 10.73
C ARG A 361 23.85 -4.23 10.48
N GLU A 362 22.84 -4.60 11.24
CA GLU A 362 22.10 -5.86 11.07
C GLU A 362 21.34 -5.86 9.73
N CYS A 363 20.70 -4.75 9.38
CA CYS A 363 20.05 -4.58 8.09
C CYS A 363 21.04 -4.68 6.94
N GLN A 364 22.20 -4.02 7.06
CA GLN A 364 23.27 -4.12 6.07
C GLN A 364 23.78 -5.56 5.91
N LYS A 365 24.00 -6.29 7.01
CA LYS A 365 24.48 -7.70 6.96
C LYS A 365 23.47 -8.63 6.30
N LYS A 366 22.17 -8.43 6.53
CA LYS A 366 21.10 -9.22 5.91
C LYS A 366 21.00 -9.00 4.40
N ASP A 367 21.17 -7.75 3.96
CA ASP A 367 21.13 -7.38 2.55
C ASP A 367 22.45 -7.71 1.82
N TRP A 368 23.56 -7.91 2.54
CA TRP A 368 24.89 -8.10 1.96
C TRP A 368 25.00 -9.18 0.87
N PRO A 369 24.39 -10.38 0.99
CA PRO A 369 24.43 -11.38 -0.07
C PRO A 369 23.87 -10.87 -1.42
N LEU A 370 22.88 -9.98 -1.39
CA LEU A 370 22.27 -9.38 -2.59
C LEU A 370 22.97 -8.07 -3.00
N HIS A 371 23.54 -7.34 -2.04
CA HIS A 371 24.18 -6.05 -2.30
C HIS A 371 25.62 -6.18 -2.80
N LYS A 372 26.36 -7.22 -2.39
CA LYS A 372 27.83 -7.31 -2.52
C LYS A 372 28.35 -6.99 -3.93
N ASP A 373 27.76 -7.60 -4.95
CA ASP A 373 28.25 -7.48 -6.32
C ASP A 373 27.91 -6.10 -6.89
N ALA A 374 26.64 -5.68 -6.78
CA ALA A 374 26.22 -4.31 -7.12
C ALA A 374 27.04 -3.24 -6.35
N CYS A 375 27.42 -3.51 -5.09
CA CYS A 375 28.26 -2.63 -4.27
C CYS A 375 29.64 -2.43 -4.88
N LYS A 376 30.22 -3.49 -5.44
CA LYS A 376 31.52 -3.45 -6.12
C LYS A 376 31.39 -2.62 -7.39
N ASP A 377 30.41 -2.89 -8.24
CA ASP A 377 30.24 -2.22 -9.53
C ASP A 377 30.02 -0.71 -9.35
N ILE A 378 29.16 -0.32 -8.40
CA ILE A 378 28.92 1.09 -8.08
C ILE A 378 30.20 1.75 -7.53
N ALA A 379 30.96 1.05 -6.68
CA ALA A 379 32.20 1.60 -6.12
C ALA A 379 33.29 1.77 -7.19
N ASP A 380 33.41 0.82 -8.11
CA ASP A 380 34.36 0.88 -9.23
C ASP A 380 33.98 2.00 -10.20
N LEU A 381 32.68 2.20 -10.47
CA LEU A 381 32.18 3.34 -11.23
C LEU A 381 32.51 4.68 -10.55
N ASN A 382 32.25 4.80 -9.24
CA ASN A 382 32.57 6.02 -8.49
C ASN A 382 34.08 6.33 -8.53
N LYS A 383 34.94 5.30 -8.40
CA LYS A 383 36.39 5.45 -8.52
C LYS A 383 36.79 5.90 -9.93
N LYS A 384 36.18 5.33 -10.97
CA LYS A 384 36.39 5.75 -12.36
C LYS A 384 36.03 7.23 -12.55
N ILE A 385 34.88 7.66 -12.05
CA ILE A 385 34.44 9.07 -12.13
C ILE A 385 35.42 9.98 -11.37
N GLU A 386 35.89 9.58 -10.19
CA GLU A 386 36.88 10.33 -9.41
C GLU A 386 38.20 10.48 -10.17
N LEU A 387 38.74 9.40 -10.75
CA LEU A 387 39.96 9.44 -11.57
C LEU A 387 39.78 10.28 -12.84
N LEU A 388 38.64 10.17 -13.51
CA LEU A 388 38.29 11.01 -14.65
C LEU A 388 38.23 12.48 -14.24
N SER A 389 37.72 12.81 -13.05
CA SER A 389 37.59 14.21 -12.60
C SER A 389 38.94 14.92 -12.47
N LEU A 390 40.03 14.17 -12.25
CA LEU A 390 41.40 14.70 -12.17
C LEU A 390 42.01 15.02 -13.54
N THR A 391 41.55 14.35 -14.60
CA THR A 391 42.16 14.42 -15.95
C THR A 391 41.25 15.10 -16.97
N ASN A 392 39.94 14.89 -16.87
CA ASN A 392 38.92 15.42 -17.74
C ASN A 392 37.59 15.57 -16.99
N SER A 393 37.40 16.73 -16.35
CA SER A 393 36.20 17.04 -15.58
C SER A 393 34.91 16.96 -16.41
N SER A 394 34.97 17.30 -17.70
CA SER A 394 33.81 17.22 -18.59
C SER A 394 33.37 15.78 -18.87
N ALA A 395 34.33 14.86 -19.05
CA ALA A 395 34.07 13.44 -19.20
C ALA A 395 33.57 12.82 -17.89
N ALA A 396 34.12 13.23 -16.75
CA ALA A 396 33.65 12.80 -15.43
C ALA A 396 32.19 13.21 -15.18
N GLN A 397 31.84 14.47 -15.52
CA GLN A 397 30.47 14.96 -15.41
C GLN A 397 29.52 14.21 -16.36
N ARG A 398 29.94 13.95 -17.60
CA ARG A 398 29.17 13.13 -18.56
C ARG A 398 28.89 11.72 -18.02
N GLU A 399 29.89 11.05 -17.46
CA GLU A 399 29.74 9.71 -16.89
C GLU A 399 28.82 9.70 -15.65
N LYS A 400 28.90 10.74 -14.82
CA LYS A 400 28.01 10.93 -13.67
C LYS A 400 26.57 11.13 -14.11
N ASP A 401 26.34 12.00 -15.09
CA ASP A 401 25.02 12.24 -15.66
C ASP A 401 24.48 11.02 -16.38
N TRP A 402 25.35 10.23 -17.03
CA TRP A 402 24.97 8.96 -17.65
C TRP A 402 24.41 7.99 -16.62
N ASN A 403 25.11 7.82 -15.50
CA ASN A 403 24.62 6.96 -14.43
C ASN A 403 23.30 7.46 -13.84
N ALA A 404 23.18 8.76 -13.56
CA ALA A 404 21.95 9.33 -12.98
C ALA A 404 20.76 9.25 -13.95
N TRP A 405 21.00 9.46 -15.25
CA TRP A 405 20.00 9.35 -16.30
C TRP A 405 19.44 7.92 -16.40
N ARG A 406 20.30 6.89 -16.39
CA ARG A 406 19.85 5.49 -16.43
C ARG A 406 18.96 5.12 -15.24
N ASP A 407 19.26 5.65 -14.05
CA ASP A 407 18.45 5.44 -12.85
C ASP A 407 17.08 6.17 -12.91
N ALA A 408 16.91 7.13 -13.83
CA ALA A 408 15.76 8.04 -13.87
C ALA A 408 14.89 7.95 -15.13
N VAL A 409 15.39 7.31 -16.20
CA VAL A 409 14.68 7.21 -17.48
C VAL A 409 13.46 6.29 -17.37
N ASP A 410 12.33 6.69 -17.96
CA ASP A 410 11.14 5.85 -18.01
C ASP A 410 11.36 4.68 -18.97
N GLN A 411 11.10 3.47 -18.47
CA GLN A 411 11.31 2.22 -19.19
C GLN A 411 9.99 1.64 -19.73
N TRP A 412 8.86 2.29 -19.45
CA TRP A 412 7.54 1.86 -19.92
C TRP A 412 7.44 1.64 -21.45
N PRO A 413 8.03 2.50 -22.31
CA PRO A 413 7.99 2.29 -23.76
C PRO A 413 8.54 0.91 -24.19
N TYR A 414 9.41 0.30 -23.38
CA TYR A 414 10.01 -1.00 -23.69
C TYR A 414 9.07 -2.18 -23.46
N VAL A 415 8.04 -2.03 -22.63
CA VAL A 415 6.95 -3.02 -22.51
C VAL A 415 6.23 -3.17 -23.84
N ASN A 416 5.96 -2.02 -24.46
CA ASN A 416 5.30 -1.94 -25.76
C ASN A 416 6.23 -2.43 -26.87
N ALA A 417 7.49 -2.01 -26.88
CA ALA A 417 8.48 -2.49 -27.85
C ALA A 417 8.63 -4.02 -27.85
N LEU A 418 8.70 -4.62 -26.66
CA LEU A 418 8.79 -6.06 -26.49
C LEU A 418 7.44 -6.78 -26.59
N ARG A 419 6.31 -6.08 -26.81
CA ARG A 419 4.96 -6.65 -26.91
C ARG A 419 4.63 -7.59 -25.74
N LEU A 420 5.06 -7.22 -24.53
CA LEU A 420 4.91 -8.09 -23.35
C LEU A 420 3.45 -8.31 -22.94
N HIS A 421 2.54 -7.42 -23.34
CA HIS A 421 1.09 -7.58 -23.18
C HIS A 421 0.57 -8.83 -23.90
N GLU A 422 1.14 -9.16 -25.06
CA GLU A 422 0.71 -10.28 -25.90
C GLU A 422 1.52 -11.54 -25.60
N ASN A 423 2.84 -11.39 -25.44
CA ASN A 423 3.75 -12.49 -25.18
C ASN A 423 4.86 -12.10 -24.18
N PRO A 424 4.65 -12.34 -22.88
CA PRO A 424 5.65 -12.06 -21.83
C PRO A 424 6.98 -12.80 -22.01
N ASP A 425 7.01 -13.94 -22.73
CA ASP A 425 8.24 -14.70 -22.93
C ASP A 425 9.28 -13.95 -23.78
N ARG A 426 8.84 -12.95 -24.55
CA ARG A 426 9.75 -12.06 -25.29
C ARG A 426 10.75 -11.36 -24.39
N ALA A 427 10.42 -11.13 -23.12
CA ALA A 427 11.34 -10.59 -22.12
C ALA A 427 12.61 -11.45 -21.92
N ARG A 428 12.55 -12.75 -22.26
CA ARG A 428 13.68 -13.69 -22.14
C ARG A 428 14.36 -14.02 -23.47
N THR A 429 13.75 -13.69 -24.60
CA THR A 429 14.29 -14.00 -25.94
C THR A 429 14.74 -12.77 -26.71
N HIS A 430 14.25 -11.59 -26.34
CA HIS A 430 14.51 -10.31 -27.00
C HIS A 430 15.09 -9.30 -26.03
N LEU A 431 15.99 -8.45 -26.52
CA LEU A 431 16.49 -7.29 -25.76
C LEU A 431 16.20 -5.99 -26.50
N ILE A 432 16.11 -4.91 -25.73
CA ILE A 432 16.11 -3.55 -26.25
C ILE A 432 17.56 -3.11 -26.43
N VAL A 433 17.84 -2.47 -27.54
CA VAL A 433 19.14 -1.85 -27.80
C VAL A 433 18.93 -0.39 -28.11
N GLU A 434 19.64 0.49 -27.41
CA GLU A 434 19.51 1.93 -27.58
C GLU A 434 20.86 2.63 -27.71
N GLN A 435 20.87 3.66 -28.54
CA GLN A 435 21.96 4.61 -28.68
C GLN A 435 21.50 5.98 -28.16
N SER A 436 22.25 6.52 -27.20
CA SER A 436 21.96 7.80 -26.55
C SER A 436 23.04 8.84 -26.83
N VAL A 437 22.62 10.11 -26.91
CA VAL A 437 23.49 11.27 -27.07
C VAL A 437 23.41 12.14 -25.83
N TYR A 438 24.57 12.62 -25.37
CA TYR A 438 24.67 13.49 -24.22
C TYR A 438 24.13 14.89 -24.53
N ALA A 439 23.17 15.35 -23.72
CA ALA A 439 22.47 16.61 -23.86
C ALA A 439 22.43 17.36 -22.51
N PRO A 440 23.58 17.84 -22.00
CA PRO A 440 23.70 18.38 -20.62
C PRO A 440 22.78 19.56 -20.30
N ASN A 441 22.35 20.28 -21.35
CA ASN A 441 21.57 21.52 -21.27
C ASN A 441 20.10 21.34 -21.67
N ALA A 442 19.64 20.11 -21.97
CA ALA A 442 18.27 19.89 -22.44
C ALA A 442 17.21 20.09 -21.34
N GLY A 443 17.60 19.95 -20.07
CA GLY A 443 16.73 20.20 -18.93
C GLY A 443 17.50 20.08 -17.61
N PRO A 444 16.91 20.48 -16.48
CA PRO A 444 17.59 20.47 -15.19
C PRO A 444 17.68 19.08 -14.55
N LEU A 445 16.84 18.12 -14.96
CA LEU A 445 16.73 16.81 -14.30
C LEU A 445 17.69 15.79 -14.90
N ALA A 446 18.02 14.75 -14.11
CA ALA A 446 18.86 13.65 -14.55
C ALA A 446 18.32 12.96 -15.82
N LYS A 447 16.99 12.77 -15.89
CA LYS A 447 16.30 12.17 -17.05
C LYS A 447 16.42 12.98 -18.34
N ASP A 448 16.77 14.27 -18.25
CA ASP A 448 16.91 15.15 -19.41
C ASP A 448 18.34 15.14 -20.00
N LYS A 449 19.32 14.59 -19.28
CA LYS A 449 20.75 14.71 -19.62
C LYS A 449 21.19 13.88 -20.82
N PHE A 450 20.39 12.91 -21.25
CA PHE A 450 20.62 12.12 -22.45
C PHE A 450 19.34 11.98 -23.24
N LYS A 451 19.49 11.92 -24.57
CA LYS A 451 18.40 11.64 -25.50
C LYS A 451 18.67 10.33 -26.22
N ILE A 452 17.71 9.42 -26.22
CA ILE A 452 17.80 8.17 -26.97
C ILE A 452 17.53 8.50 -28.44
N VAL A 453 18.55 8.45 -29.30
CA VAL A 453 18.42 8.87 -30.71
C VAL A 453 18.10 7.72 -31.66
N LYS A 454 18.48 6.49 -31.27
CA LYS A 454 18.16 5.27 -32.00
C LYS A 454 17.82 4.14 -31.06
N CYS A 455 16.88 3.29 -31.44
CA CYS A 455 16.59 2.05 -30.72
C CYS A 455 16.09 0.94 -31.65
N ALA A 456 16.25 -0.31 -31.20
CA ALA A 456 15.73 -1.50 -31.87
C ALA A 456 15.38 -2.58 -30.85
N VAL A 457 14.49 -3.49 -31.24
CA VAL A 457 14.26 -4.76 -30.54
C VAL A 457 15.07 -5.81 -31.30
N VAL A 458 15.87 -6.63 -30.63
CA VAL A 458 16.62 -7.70 -31.31
C VAL A 458 16.51 -9.00 -30.55
N ARG A 459 16.60 -10.13 -31.25
CA ARG A 459 16.70 -11.44 -30.59
C ARG A 459 18.06 -11.57 -29.92
N MET A 460 18.09 -11.98 -28.66
CA MET A 460 19.33 -12.12 -27.89
C MET A 460 20.32 -13.08 -28.57
N ALA A 461 19.79 -14.18 -29.12
CA ALA A 461 20.58 -15.19 -29.82
C ALA A 461 21.36 -14.63 -31.03
N ASP A 462 20.83 -13.60 -31.68
CA ASP A 462 21.46 -12.96 -32.85
C ASP A 462 22.45 -11.85 -32.43
N ALA A 463 22.43 -11.41 -31.16
CA ALA A 463 23.11 -10.19 -30.70
C ALA A 463 24.31 -10.43 -29.75
N TYR A 464 24.57 -11.65 -29.27
CA TYR A 464 25.61 -11.89 -28.26
C TYR A 464 27.00 -11.38 -28.65
N SER A 465 27.44 -11.60 -29.89
CA SER A 465 28.75 -11.12 -30.34
C SER A 465 28.85 -9.58 -30.37
N GLU A 466 27.75 -8.89 -30.66
CA GLU A 466 27.71 -7.43 -30.62
C GLU A 466 27.66 -6.89 -29.19
N ILE A 467 26.98 -7.59 -28.28
CA ILE A 467 27.00 -7.30 -26.83
C ILE A 467 28.44 -7.44 -26.30
N GLU A 468 29.11 -8.55 -26.60
CA GLU A 468 30.51 -8.79 -26.21
C GLU A 468 31.44 -7.69 -26.73
N ARG A 469 31.31 -7.34 -28.01
CA ARG A 469 32.09 -6.25 -28.62
C ARG A 469 31.83 -4.90 -27.96
N THR A 470 30.57 -4.59 -27.66
CA THR A 470 30.14 -3.29 -27.11
C THR A 470 30.57 -3.13 -25.65
N LEU A 471 30.50 -4.20 -24.86
CA LEU A 471 30.86 -4.24 -23.45
C LEU A 471 32.33 -4.63 -23.19
N GLN A 472 33.07 -4.99 -24.24
CA GLN A 472 34.45 -5.49 -24.17
C GLN A 472 34.58 -6.78 -23.34
N LEU A 473 33.63 -7.71 -23.51
CA LEU A 473 33.62 -9.01 -22.85
C LEU A 473 34.40 -10.05 -23.65
N ASN A 474 34.76 -11.16 -22.99
CA ASN A 474 35.30 -12.33 -23.68
C ASN A 474 34.21 -13.08 -24.45
N ARG A 475 34.63 -13.86 -25.43
CA ARG A 475 33.72 -14.70 -26.23
C ARG A 475 32.96 -15.69 -25.34
N GLY A 476 31.64 -15.68 -25.43
CA GLY A 476 30.71 -16.51 -24.65
C GLY A 476 30.12 -15.81 -23.42
N GLU A 477 30.76 -14.76 -22.91
CA GLU A 477 30.33 -14.05 -21.70
C GLU A 477 29.05 -13.22 -21.95
N GLY A 478 28.79 -12.78 -23.19
CA GLY A 478 27.60 -11.99 -23.49
C GLY A 478 26.30 -12.74 -23.17
N ARG A 479 26.26 -14.03 -23.49
CA ARG A 479 25.13 -14.92 -23.16
C ARG A 479 24.99 -15.13 -21.66
N GLU A 480 26.10 -15.48 -21.00
CA GLU A 480 26.11 -15.73 -19.55
C GLU A 480 25.63 -14.50 -18.79
N TYR A 481 26.05 -13.31 -19.21
CA TYR A 481 25.67 -12.05 -18.56
C TYR A 481 24.17 -11.76 -18.73
N CYS A 482 23.62 -11.90 -19.94
CA CYS A 482 22.18 -11.72 -20.17
C CYS A 482 21.35 -12.73 -19.34
N GLU A 483 21.74 -14.01 -19.35
CA GLU A 483 21.06 -15.05 -18.57
C GLU A 483 21.22 -14.82 -17.06
N GLY A 484 22.34 -14.29 -16.60
CA GLY A 484 22.59 -13.93 -15.20
C GLY A 484 21.65 -12.82 -14.73
N LEU A 485 21.56 -11.73 -15.51
CA LEU A 485 20.66 -10.62 -15.24
C LEU A 485 19.20 -11.10 -15.08
N LEU A 486 18.73 -11.95 -15.99
CA LEU A 486 17.37 -12.50 -15.96
C LEU A 486 17.14 -13.50 -14.82
N ARG A 487 18.18 -14.21 -14.36
CA ARG A 487 18.10 -15.15 -13.24
C ARG A 487 17.99 -14.45 -11.88
N ASP A 488 18.61 -13.28 -11.72
CA ASP A 488 18.66 -12.52 -10.46
C ASP A 488 17.36 -11.78 -10.13
N GLN A 489 16.21 -12.37 -10.43
CA GLN A 489 14.91 -11.77 -10.20
C GLN A 489 14.57 -11.74 -8.70
N PRO A 490 14.03 -10.61 -8.18
CA PRO A 490 13.56 -10.54 -6.80
C PRO A 490 12.51 -11.63 -6.53
N GLN A 491 12.74 -12.46 -5.52
CA GLN A 491 11.77 -13.45 -5.06
C GLN A 491 10.71 -12.73 -4.20
N VAL A 492 9.76 -12.09 -4.88
CA VAL A 492 8.57 -11.48 -4.27
C VAL A 492 7.34 -12.31 -4.63
N GLY A 493 6.35 -12.39 -3.75
CA GLY A 493 5.10 -13.15 -3.96
C GLY A 493 4.18 -12.56 -5.04
N ILE A 494 4.71 -11.77 -5.97
CA ILE A 494 4.01 -11.06 -7.03
C ILE A 494 4.65 -11.46 -8.36
N PRO A 495 3.88 -11.83 -9.39
CA PRO A 495 4.43 -12.13 -10.71
C PRO A 495 5.17 -10.92 -11.30
N LEU A 496 6.44 -11.12 -11.61
CA LEU A 496 7.32 -10.11 -12.20
C LEU A 496 7.82 -10.58 -13.56
N VAL A 497 8.01 -9.65 -14.50
CA VAL A 497 8.64 -9.90 -15.80
C VAL A 497 9.88 -9.02 -15.91
N SER A 498 11.02 -9.63 -16.17
CA SER A 498 12.31 -8.92 -16.30
C SER A 498 12.81 -9.03 -17.73
N PHE A 499 13.33 -7.92 -18.27
CA PHE A 499 13.88 -7.85 -19.63
C PHE A 499 15.21 -7.10 -19.63
N VAL A 500 15.98 -7.30 -20.71
CA VAL A 500 17.35 -6.80 -20.84
C VAL A 500 17.39 -5.59 -21.78
N ILE A 501 18.21 -4.60 -21.43
CA ILE A 501 18.41 -3.38 -22.21
C ILE A 501 19.91 -3.13 -22.39
N LEU A 502 20.41 -3.10 -23.63
CA LEU A 502 21.75 -2.65 -23.94
C LEU A 502 21.73 -1.15 -24.26
N ARG A 503 22.39 -0.34 -23.42
CA ARG A 503 22.50 1.11 -23.54
C ARG A 503 23.93 1.52 -23.87
N PHE A 504 24.13 2.31 -24.92
CA PHE A 504 25.44 2.88 -25.23
C PHE A 504 25.34 4.28 -25.83
N GLY A 505 26.46 5.00 -25.85
CA GLY A 505 26.53 6.36 -26.37
C GLY A 505 27.96 6.84 -26.52
N GLU A 506 28.16 7.96 -27.19
CA GLU A 506 29.49 8.50 -27.41
C GLU A 506 30.10 9.07 -26.11
N GLY A 507 31.28 8.57 -25.75
CA GLY A 507 32.04 9.06 -24.59
C GLY A 507 31.48 8.65 -23.24
N VAL A 508 30.62 7.64 -23.18
CA VAL A 508 30.10 7.03 -21.94
C VAL A 508 30.35 5.53 -21.93
N THR A 509 30.38 4.93 -20.73
CA THR A 509 30.49 3.46 -20.62
C THR A 509 29.21 2.79 -21.08
N ALA A 510 29.32 1.84 -22.03
CA ALA A 510 28.20 0.98 -22.40
C ALA A 510 27.71 0.17 -21.18
N TRP A 511 26.42 -0.13 -21.15
CA TRP A 511 25.77 -0.76 -20.01
C TRP A 511 24.71 -1.74 -20.44
N LEU A 512 24.74 -2.93 -19.86
CA LEU A 512 23.72 -3.93 -20.02
C LEU A 512 22.89 -3.95 -18.74
N ASP A 513 21.64 -3.52 -18.88
CA ASP A 513 20.72 -3.31 -17.78
C ASP A 513 19.66 -4.40 -17.72
N ARG A 514 19.00 -4.48 -16.57
CA ARG A 514 17.78 -5.25 -16.39
C ARG A 514 16.73 -4.38 -15.74
N ASP A 515 15.59 -4.32 -16.40
CA ASP A 515 14.38 -3.76 -15.82
C ASP A 515 13.40 -4.87 -15.43
N THR A 516 12.48 -4.57 -14.50
CA THR A 516 11.53 -5.52 -13.93
C THR A 516 10.19 -4.86 -13.67
N ILE A 517 9.13 -5.42 -14.26
CA ILE A 517 7.78 -4.86 -14.20
C ILE A 517 6.82 -5.89 -13.59
N MET A 518 5.88 -5.41 -12.80
CA MET A 518 4.80 -6.24 -12.25
C MET A 518 3.84 -6.65 -13.38
N ALA A 519 3.59 -7.95 -13.52
CA ALA A 519 2.78 -8.47 -14.62
C ALA A 519 1.34 -7.91 -14.63
N LEU A 520 0.79 -7.61 -13.44
CA LEU A 520 -0.53 -6.99 -13.29
C LEU A 520 -0.65 -5.64 -14.04
N ARG A 521 0.46 -4.91 -14.23
CA ARG A 521 0.42 -3.63 -14.95
C ARG A 521 0.05 -3.83 -16.43
N PHE A 522 0.31 -4.99 -17.02
CA PHE A 522 -0.06 -5.28 -18.41
C PHE A 522 -1.58 -5.33 -18.61
N GLU A 523 -2.35 -5.72 -17.60
CA GLU A 523 -3.82 -5.74 -17.66
C GLU A 523 -4.42 -4.32 -17.53
N GLN A 524 -3.69 -3.41 -16.89
CA GLN A 524 -4.15 -2.06 -16.57
C GLN A 524 -3.77 -1.01 -17.62
N THR A 525 -2.99 -1.40 -18.62
CA THR A 525 -2.42 -0.47 -19.60
C THR A 525 -2.58 -1.01 -21.02
N PRO A 526 -3.01 -0.17 -21.98
CA PRO A 526 -3.17 -0.61 -23.35
C PRO A 526 -1.81 -0.71 -24.04
N TYR A 527 -1.69 -1.69 -24.94
CA TYR A 527 -0.56 -1.78 -25.87
C TYR A 527 -0.51 -0.54 -26.79
N ASN A 528 0.66 0.09 -26.89
CA ASN A 528 0.92 1.18 -27.83
C ASN A 528 1.94 0.77 -28.91
N ARG A 529 1.48 0.65 -30.16
CA ARG A 529 2.35 0.35 -31.31
C ARG A 529 3.34 1.49 -31.63
N ASN A 530 3.02 2.73 -31.27
CA ASN A 530 3.84 3.92 -31.52
C ASN A 530 4.72 4.29 -30.31
N TRP A 531 5.14 3.31 -29.51
CA TRP A 531 5.92 3.51 -28.27
C TRP A 531 7.19 4.38 -28.42
N ARG A 532 7.80 4.45 -29.62
CA ARG A 532 8.94 5.34 -29.86
C ARG A 532 8.57 6.82 -29.64
N GLU A 533 7.33 7.20 -29.91
CA GLU A 533 6.82 8.56 -29.67
C GLU A 533 6.80 8.93 -28.17
N GLU A 534 6.81 7.93 -27.29
CA GLU A 534 6.82 8.12 -25.84
C GLU A 534 8.22 8.36 -25.25
N ILE A 535 9.29 7.95 -25.95
CA ILE A 535 10.68 8.03 -25.44
C ILE A 535 11.21 9.46 -25.46
N ASN A 536 10.99 10.17 -26.57
CA ASN A 536 11.36 11.58 -26.75
C ASN A 536 10.19 12.30 -27.42
N LYS A 537 9.33 12.95 -26.64
CA LYS A 537 8.06 13.54 -27.13
C LYS A 537 8.17 14.35 -28.44
N GLU A 538 9.24 15.12 -28.59
CA GLU A 538 9.42 16.00 -29.75
C GLU A 538 10.27 15.40 -30.88
N SER A 539 11.02 14.32 -30.62
CA SER A 539 11.95 13.75 -31.59
C SER A 539 12.17 12.25 -31.31
N PRO A 540 11.21 11.40 -31.70
CA PRO A 540 11.24 9.96 -31.46
C PRO A 540 12.55 9.33 -31.99
N PRO A 541 13.10 8.31 -31.32
CA PRO A 541 14.28 7.61 -31.80
C PRO A 541 13.99 6.93 -33.15
N THR A 542 15.01 6.92 -34.01
CA THR A 542 14.98 6.17 -35.27
C THR A 542 15.39 4.71 -35.05
N THR A 543 15.18 3.85 -36.04
CA THR A 543 15.62 2.45 -35.96
C THR A 543 17.14 2.35 -35.85
N LEU A 544 17.61 1.56 -34.87
CA LEU A 544 19.01 1.21 -34.73
C LEU A 544 19.36 -0.03 -35.57
N VAL A 545 20.48 0.01 -36.28
CA VAL A 545 21.08 -1.17 -36.92
C VAL A 545 22.31 -1.56 -36.10
N LEU A 546 22.21 -2.63 -35.30
CA LEU A 546 23.28 -3.05 -34.39
C LEU A 546 24.46 -3.73 -35.12
N GLY A 547 24.14 -4.52 -36.16
CA GLY A 547 25.10 -5.23 -36.99
C GLY A 547 24.48 -5.52 -38.36
N LYS A 548 25.30 -5.85 -39.37
CA LYS A 548 24.82 -6.04 -40.75
C LYS A 548 23.78 -7.16 -40.88
N ASP A 549 23.89 -8.20 -40.05
CA ASP A 549 23.05 -9.39 -40.11
C ASP A 549 21.99 -9.45 -38.98
N ILE A 550 21.93 -8.44 -38.12
CA ILE A 550 20.99 -8.38 -37.00
C ILE A 550 19.78 -7.55 -37.42
N LYS A 551 18.61 -8.18 -37.47
CA LYS A 551 17.34 -7.54 -37.83
C LYS A 551 16.65 -6.97 -36.61
N ASP A 552 15.93 -5.87 -36.82
CA ASP A 552 14.92 -5.42 -35.86
C ASP A 552 13.81 -6.48 -35.81
N ALA A 553 13.60 -7.03 -34.63
CA ALA A 553 12.71 -8.12 -34.32
C ALA A 553 11.43 -7.62 -33.64
N GLU A 554 11.12 -6.32 -33.65
CA GLU A 554 9.94 -5.76 -32.98
C GLU A 554 8.63 -6.51 -33.28
N PHE A 555 8.41 -6.89 -34.55
CA PHE A 555 7.19 -7.53 -35.04
C PHE A 555 7.37 -9.00 -35.43
N ASP A 556 8.41 -9.66 -34.93
CA ASP A 556 8.67 -11.08 -35.22
C ASP A 556 7.64 -12.05 -34.60
#